data_AF-X0XS79-F1
#
_entry.id   AF-X0XS79-F1
#
_cell.length_a   1.000
_cell.length_b   1.000
_cell.length_c   1.000
_cell.angle_alpha   90.00
_cell.angle_beta   90.00
_cell.angle_gamma   90.00
#
_symmetry.space_group_name_H-M   'P 1'
#
loop_
_entity.id
_entity.type
_entity.pdbx_description
1 polymer ?
#
loop_
_entity_poly.entity_id
_entity_poly.type
_entity_poly.pdbx_seq_one_letter_code
_entity_poly.pdbx_strand_id
1 'polypeptide(L)'
;AIDNGVVLSDRAVSGHHARLDWVEGILHITDLDSLNGTVLNGDRITPNVEYPLKDSDVISIGSFTLTVRLSTEETPIYKVPVEAPKESEPQIPDMRGRASLVIGRGPENDIRFDHPTVSWMHARITRRGTDGDYVIEDLGSTNGTFVNGERVVSPRLLRRDDVIHVGPYKMTYRPEAFSAVDESHNLRLDALHLKKFVGRGKNLLKDISLSIQPREFVAIVGGTGAGKSTLLDALNGFRPASEGKVLINGNDLRSNFDV
;
A
#
# COMPACT_ATOMS: atom_id res chain seq x y z
N ALA A 1 -15.41 -21.24 1.96
CA ALA A 1 -14.88 -22.37 2.75
C ALA A 1 -13.34 -22.33 2.73
N ILE A 2 -12.66 -23.19 3.50
CA ILE A 2 -11.18 -23.16 3.67
C ILE A 2 -10.40 -23.52 2.40
N ASP A 3 -11.07 -24.11 1.42
CA ASP A 3 -10.58 -24.53 0.11
C ASP A 3 -10.78 -23.48 -0.99
N ASN A 4 -11.33 -22.31 -0.66
CA ASN A 4 -11.44 -21.20 -1.61
C ASN A 4 -10.08 -20.55 -1.87
N GLY A 5 -9.74 -20.32 -3.14
CA GLY A 5 -8.54 -19.57 -3.51
C GLY A 5 -8.61 -18.06 -3.19
N VAL A 6 -9.82 -17.50 -3.13
CA VAL A 6 -10.11 -16.11 -2.75
C VAL A 6 -11.35 -16.09 -1.87
N VAL A 7 -11.31 -15.36 -0.76
CA VAL A 7 -12.45 -15.20 0.16
C VAL A 7 -12.92 -13.76 0.13
N LEU A 8 -14.17 -13.56 -0.28
CA LEU A 8 -14.85 -12.27 -0.26
C LEU A 8 -15.82 -12.24 0.92
N SER A 9 -15.54 -11.39 1.91
CA SER A 9 -16.30 -11.32 3.16
C SER A 9 -17.55 -10.46 3.01
N ASP A 10 -18.64 -11.06 2.53
CA ASP A 10 -19.95 -10.43 2.43
C ASP A 10 -21.04 -11.50 2.59
N ARG A 11 -22.13 -11.14 3.29
CA ARG A 11 -23.30 -12.00 3.50
C ARG A 11 -24.00 -12.40 2.20
N ALA A 12 -23.85 -11.58 1.16
CA ALA A 12 -24.38 -11.86 -0.17
C ALA A 12 -23.50 -12.86 -0.97
N VAL A 13 -22.31 -13.21 -0.49
CA VAL A 13 -21.39 -14.12 -1.19
C VAL A 13 -21.54 -15.54 -0.65
N SER A 14 -21.69 -16.49 -1.56
CA SER A 14 -21.88 -17.91 -1.24
C SER A 14 -20.57 -18.57 -0.84
N GLY A 15 -20.65 -19.68 -0.08
CA GLY A 15 -19.47 -20.41 0.39
C GLY A 15 -18.52 -20.84 -0.73
N HIS A 16 -19.08 -21.24 -1.88
CA HIS A 16 -18.42 -21.39 -3.17
C HIS A 16 -19.26 -20.60 -4.19
N HIS A 17 -18.86 -19.37 -4.52
CA HIS A 17 -19.70 -18.48 -5.32
C HIS A 17 -19.38 -18.56 -6.81
N ALA A 18 -18.10 -18.43 -7.17
CA ALA A 18 -17.64 -18.51 -8.55
C ALA A 18 -16.26 -19.18 -8.62
N ARG A 19 -15.94 -19.74 -9.78
CA ARG A 19 -14.65 -20.34 -10.11
C ARG A 19 -14.01 -19.56 -11.26
N LEU A 20 -12.68 -19.43 -11.20
CA LEU A 20 -11.86 -18.87 -12.26
C LEU A 20 -10.90 -19.95 -12.77
N ASP A 21 -10.97 -20.27 -14.06
CA ASP A 21 -10.19 -21.33 -14.68
C ASP A 21 -9.44 -20.82 -15.91
N TRP A 22 -8.19 -21.26 -16.09
CA TRP A 22 -7.46 -21.01 -17.34
C TRP A 22 -7.70 -22.19 -18.29
N VAL A 23 -8.35 -21.93 -19.42
CA VAL A 23 -8.63 -22.92 -20.48
C VAL A 23 -7.98 -22.41 -21.77
N GLU A 24 -7.02 -23.17 -22.31
CA GLU A 24 -6.30 -22.82 -23.55
C GLU A 24 -5.70 -21.40 -23.55
N GLY A 25 -5.24 -20.92 -22.39
CA GLY A 25 -4.65 -19.58 -22.23
C GLY A 25 -5.66 -18.45 -22.08
N ILE A 26 -6.96 -18.75 -22.00
CA ILE A 26 -8.04 -17.80 -21.75
C ILE A 26 -8.57 -18.03 -20.32
N LEU A 27 -8.62 -16.96 -19.54
CA LEU A 27 -9.24 -16.99 -18.21
C LEU A 27 -10.76 -17.03 -18.38
N HIS A 28 -11.43 -17.96 -17.72
CA HIS A 28 -12.89 -18.08 -17.71
C HIS A 28 -13.42 -17.88 -16.29
N ILE A 29 -14.66 -17.40 -16.18
CA ILE A 29 -15.44 -17.40 -14.94
C ILE A 29 -16.66 -18.30 -15.06
N THR A 30 -16.97 -19.02 -13.99
CA THR A 30 -18.17 -19.84 -13.85
C THR A 30 -18.83 -19.54 -12.52
N ASP A 31 -20.10 -19.14 -12.52
CA ASP A 31 -20.91 -19.07 -11.29
C ASP A 31 -21.27 -20.49 -10.83
N LEU A 32 -21.02 -20.80 -9.55
CA LEU A 32 -21.19 -22.14 -8.97
C LEU A 32 -22.57 -22.33 -8.33
N ASP A 33 -23.63 -21.95 -9.05
CA ASP A 33 -25.01 -21.93 -8.56
C ASP A 33 -25.16 -21.10 -7.28
N SER A 34 -24.62 -19.88 -7.33
CA SER A 34 -24.57 -19.03 -6.17
C SER A 34 -25.93 -18.38 -5.87
N LEU A 35 -26.21 -18.14 -4.58
CA LEU A 35 -27.52 -17.65 -4.13
C LEU A 35 -27.87 -16.29 -4.77
N ASN A 36 -26.90 -15.38 -4.82
CA ASN A 36 -27.09 -14.03 -5.36
C ASN A 36 -26.55 -13.85 -6.77
N GLY A 37 -25.94 -14.89 -7.35
CA GLY A 37 -25.43 -14.89 -8.71
C GLY A 37 -24.21 -13.99 -8.91
N THR A 38 -23.51 -14.25 -10.00
CA THR A 38 -22.39 -13.44 -10.49
C THR A 38 -22.86 -12.54 -11.63
N VAL A 39 -22.37 -11.30 -11.68
CA VAL A 39 -22.62 -10.34 -12.77
C VAL A 39 -21.32 -10.07 -13.50
N LEU A 40 -21.33 -10.10 -14.84
CA LEU A 40 -20.22 -9.79 -15.71
C LEU A 40 -20.61 -8.63 -16.63
N ASN A 41 -19.89 -7.51 -16.56
CA ASN A 41 -20.11 -6.29 -17.34
C ASN A 41 -21.54 -5.72 -17.22
N GLY A 42 -22.20 -5.94 -16.08
CA GLY A 42 -23.56 -5.50 -15.82
C GLY A 42 -24.64 -6.56 -16.07
N ASP A 43 -24.30 -7.65 -16.76
CA ASP A 43 -25.23 -8.74 -17.07
C ASP A 43 -25.02 -9.93 -16.15
N ARG A 44 -26.12 -10.48 -15.60
CA ARG A 44 -26.04 -11.69 -14.75
C ARG A 44 -25.70 -12.89 -15.61
N ILE A 45 -24.64 -13.62 -15.23
CA ILE A 45 -24.21 -14.81 -15.97
C ILE A 45 -25.03 -16.05 -15.55
N THR A 46 -25.17 -17.01 -16.47
CA THR A 46 -25.90 -18.25 -16.20
C THR A 46 -25.06 -19.16 -15.29
N PRO A 47 -25.63 -19.71 -14.20
CA PRO A 47 -24.93 -20.68 -13.36
C PRO A 47 -24.40 -21.89 -14.13
N ASN A 48 -23.23 -22.38 -13.74
CA ASN A 48 -22.55 -23.55 -14.29
C ASN A 48 -22.21 -23.46 -15.79
N VAL A 49 -22.20 -22.26 -16.37
CA VAL A 49 -21.73 -21.98 -17.73
C VAL A 49 -20.42 -21.22 -17.65
N GLU A 50 -19.45 -21.60 -18.48
CA GLU A 50 -18.13 -20.94 -18.57
C GLU A 50 -18.22 -19.69 -19.46
N TYR A 51 -17.74 -18.56 -18.94
CA TYR A 51 -17.66 -17.30 -19.68
C TYR A 51 -16.20 -16.86 -19.82
N PRO A 52 -15.68 -16.67 -21.05
CA PRO A 52 -14.33 -16.17 -21.25
C PRO A 52 -14.22 -14.71 -20.80
N LEU A 53 -13.22 -14.41 -19.99
CA LEU A 53 -12.89 -13.09 -19.52
C LEU A 53 -11.87 -12.42 -20.44
N LYS A 54 -12.05 -11.11 -20.61
CA LYS A 54 -11.15 -10.22 -21.34
C LYS A 54 -10.53 -9.21 -20.39
N ASP A 55 -9.47 -8.53 -20.86
CA ASP A 55 -8.94 -7.40 -20.13
C ASP A 55 -10.02 -6.34 -19.92
N SER A 56 -10.05 -5.75 -18.73
CA SER A 56 -11.00 -4.73 -18.32
C SER A 56 -12.45 -5.16 -18.12
N ASP A 57 -12.75 -6.46 -18.23
CA ASP A 57 -14.04 -6.99 -17.78
C ASP A 57 -14.27 -6.69 -16.29
N VAL A 58 -15.53 -6.43 -15.94
CA VAL A 58 -15.96 -6.12 -14.58
C VAL A 58 -16.83 -7.24 -14.06
N ILE A 59 -16.42 -7.86 -12.96
CA ILE A 59 -17.15 -8.94 -12.29
C ILE A 59 -17.72 -8.38 -10.99
N SER A 60 -19.03 -8.48 -10.78
CA SER A 60 -19.66 -8.13 -9.50
C SER A 60 -20.18 -9.39 -8.79
N ILE A 61 -19.78 -9.53 -7.52
CA ILE A 61 -20.12 -10.64 -6.63
C ILE A 61 -20.46 -10.04 -5.26
N GLY A 62 -21.73 -10.07 -4.86
CA GLY A 62 -22.20 -9.34 -3.68
C GLY A 62 -21.95 -7.84 -3.81
N SER A 63 -21.35 -7.23 -2.79
CA SER A 63 -20.90 -5.82 -2.82
C SER A 63 -19.56 -5.59 -3.52
N PHE A 64 -18.83 -6.65 -3.90
CA PHE A 64 -17.54 -6.52 -4.55
C PHE A 64 -17.71 -6.29 -6.05
N THR A 65 -16.91 -5.36 -6.58
CA THR A 65 -16.71 -5.16 -8.01
C THR A 65 -15.24 -5.34 -8.31
N LEU A 66 -14.92 -6.36 -9.11
CA LEU A 66 -13.57 -6.77 -9.48
C LEU A 66 -13.33 -6.42 -10.94
N THR A 67 -12.21 -5.77 -11.24
CA THR A 67 -11.83 -5.50 -12.63
C THR A 67 -10.74 -6.47 -13.06
N VAL A 68 -10.97 -7.18 -14.16
CA VAL A 68 -10.01 -8.09 -14.76
C VAL A 68 -8.89 -7.26 -15.41
N ARG A 69 -7.65 -7.68 -15.16
CA ARG A 69 -6.47 -7.15 -15.84
C ARG A 69 -5.66 -8.32 -16.36
N LEU A 70 -5.58 -8.44 -17.69
CA LEU A 70 -4.81 -9.48 -18.36
C LEU A 70 -3.52 -8.85 -18.92
N SER A 71 -2.38 -9.40 -18.54
CA SER A 71 -1.09 -8.98 -19.07
C SER A 71 -0.67 -9.94 -20.18
N THR A 72 -0.81 -9.53 -21.44
CA THR A 72 -0.29 -10.32 -22.58
C THR A 72 1.08 -9.86 -23.06
N GLU A 73 1.40 -8.55 -23.10
CA GLU A 73 2.77 -7.99 -23.26
C GLU A 73 2.86 -6.50 -22.79
N GLU A 74 4.04 -6.12 -22.26
CA GLU A 74 4.72 -4.82 -22.03
C GLU A 74 3.95 -3.47 -21.88
N THR A 75 2.69 -3.43 -21.51
CA THR A 75 2.04 -2.16 -21.14
C THR A 75 1.70 -2.10 -19.65
N PRO A 76 2.31 -1.17 -18.89
CA PRO A 76 1.99 -0.96 -17.48
C PRO A 76 0.49 -0.73 -17.29
N ILE A 77 -0.10 -1.43 -16.33
CA ILE A 77 -1.46 -1.12 -15.88
C ILE A 77 -1.38 0.17 -15.07
N TYR A 78 -1.42 1.32 -15.76
CA TYR A 78 -1.59 2.62 -15.12
C TYR A 78 -3.07 2.78 -14.75
N LYS A 79 -3.39 2.64 -13.46
CA LYS A 79 -4.61 3.26 -12.92
C LYS A 79 -4.30 4.74 -12.65
N VAL A 80 -5.02 5.62 -13.35
CA VAL A 80 -5.05 7.08 -13.17
C VAL A 80 -5.19 7.42 -11.67
N PRO A 81 -4.53 8.47 -11.15
CA PRO A 81 -4.68 8.87 -9.75
C PRO A 81 -6.13 9.26 -9.44
N VAL A 82 -6.72 8.59 -8.46
CA VAL A 82 -7.94 9.05 -7.79
C VAL A 82 -7.51 10.01 -6.68
N GLU A 83 -8.24 11.12 -6.52
CA GLU A 83 -7.99 12.14 -5.50
C GLU A 83 -7.74 11.52 -4.12
N ALA A 84 -6.71 12.04 -3.43
CA ALA A 84 -6.38 11.65 -2.07
C ALA A 84 -7.63 11.79 -1.18
N PRO A 85 -7.99 10.76 -0.39
CA PRO A 85 -9.14 10.84 0.51
C PRO A 85 -9.00 12.02 1.46
N LYS A 86 -10.11 12.72 1.74
CA LYS A 86 -10.16 13.77 2.76
C LYS A 86 -9.75 13.19 4.11
N GLU A 87 -8.61 13.67 4.58
CA GLU A 87 -7.88 13.25 5.77
C GLU A 87 -8.68 13.55 7.05
N SER A 88 -8.65 12.64 8.03
CA SER A 88 -8.85 13.04 9.42
C SER A 88 -7.53 13.60 9.90
N GLU A 89 -7.40 14.92 10.01
CA GLU A 89 -6.21 15.57 10.55
C GLU A 89 -6.08 15.25 12.05
N PRO A 90 -5.13 14.39 12.50
CA PRO A 90 -4.71 14.40 13.89
C PRO A 90 -4.35 15.84 14.30
N GLN A 91 -5.10 16.34 15.28
CA GLN A 91 -4.85 17.65 15.87
C GLN A 91 -3.58 17.58 16.71
N ILE A 92 -2.49 18.10 16.16
CA ILE A 92 -1.22 18.23 16.88
C ILE A 92 -1.32 19.44 17.82
N PRO A 93 -0.76 19.37 19.05
CA PRO A 93 -0.77 20.50 19.97
C PRO A 93 -0.02 21.73 19.43
N ASP A 94 -0.50 22.93 19.74
CA ASP A 94 0.27 24.17 19.52
C ASP A 94 1.62 24.06 20.25
N MET A 95 2.70 24.22 19.51
CA MET A 95 4.06 24.07 20.02
C MET A 95 4.52 25.31 20.75
N ARG A 96 3.95 26.49 20.44
CA ARG A 96 4.41 27.77 21.00
C ARG A 96 4.33 27.74 22.52
N GLY A 97 5.47 28.07 23.15
CA GLY A 97 5.59 28.06 24.62
C GLY A 97 5.84 26.68 25.24
N ARG A 98 5.79 25.59 24.47
CA ARG A 98 6.20 24.26 24.94
C ARG A 98 7.70 24.07 24.78
N ALA A 99 8.33 23.53 25.81
CA ALA A 99 9.77 23.22 25.79
C ALA A 99 10.10 21.96 24.98
N SER A 100 9.19 20.98 24.98
CA SER A 100 9.39 19.68 24.32
C SER A 100 8.05 19.06 23.95
N LEU A 101 8.05 18.25 22.89
CA LEU A 101 7.00 17.32 22.50
C LEU A 101 7.61 15.98 22.11
N VAL A 102 6.96 14.89 22.48
CA VAL A 102 7.37 13.53 22.08
C VAL A 102 6.34 12.96 21.10
N ILE A 103 6.85 12.36 20.03
CA ILE A 103 6.08 11.62 19.02
C ILE A 103 6.31 10.14 19.26
N GLY A 104 5.24 9.34 19.28
CA GLY A 104 5.35 7.90 19.37
C GLY A 104 4.02 7.18 19.36
N ARG A 105 4.06 5.85 19.37
CA ARG A 105 2.86 5.01 19.42
C ARG A 105 2.28 4.89 20.83
N GLY A 106 3.11 5.06 21.86
CA GLY A 106 2.69 4.97 23.25
C GLY A 106 1.62 6.00 23.60
N PRO A 107 0.63 5.64 24.44
CA PRO A 107 -0.44 6.55 24.87
C PRO A 107 0.06 7.76 25.67
N GLU A 108 1.28 7.71 26.20
CA GLU A 108 1.92 8.77 26.98
C GLU A 108 2.58 9.89 26.16
N ASN A 109 2.69 9.72 24.83
CA ASN A 109 3.33 10.72 23.97
C ASN A 109 2.38 11.89 23.66
N ASP A 110 2.94 13.08 23.52
CA ASP A 110 2.16 14.28 23.17
C ASP A 110 1.50 14.17 21.79
N ILE A 111 2.21 13.55 20.83
CA ILE A 111 1.71 13.26 19.49
C ILE A 111 1.65 11.74 19.36
N ARG A 112 0.45 11.18 19.49
CA ARG A 112 0.22 9.75 19.38
C ARG A 112 -0.05 9.35 17.93
N PHE A 113 0.82 8.49 17.43
CA PHE A 113 0.70 7.85 16.12
C PHE A 113 0.53 6.34 16.30
N ASP A 114 -0.71 5.89 16.25
CA ASP A 114 -1.07 4.50 16.54
C ASP A 114 -0.84 3.57 15.34
N HIS A 115 0.44 3.29 15.04
CA HIS A 115 0.81 2.41 13.94
C HIS A 115 2.00 1.51 14.26
N PRO A 116 2.00 0.21 13.89
CA PRO A 116 3.08 -0.73 14.23
C PRO A 116 4.50 -0.31 13.82
N THR A 117 4.65 0.46 12.74
CA THR A 117 5.98 0.97 12.30
C THR A 117 6.45 2.19 13.10
N VAL A 118 5.62 2.72 14.01
CA VAL A 118 6.00 3.79 14.92
C VAL A 118 6.41 3.17 16.26
N SER A 119 7.68 3.40 16.65
CA SER A 119 8.21 3.04 17.97
C SER A 119 7.44 3.67 19.12
N TRP A 120 7.51 3.04 20.29
CA TRP A 120 6.78 3.45 21.47
C TRP A 120 7.07 4.90 21.87
N MET A 121 8.35 5.27 21.87
CA MET A 121 8.85 6.64 21.82
C MET A 121 9.71 6.74 20.55
N HIS A 122 9.34 7.58 19.59
CA HIS A 122 9.93 7.56 18.25
C HIS A 122 10.84 8.76 18.01
N ALA A 123 10.33 9.96 18.23
CA ALA A 123 11.06 11.21 17.99
C ALA A 123 10.71 12.23 19.07
N ARG A 124 11.59 13.21 19.26
CA ARG A 124 11.34 14.35 20.14
C ARG A 124 11.58 15.65 19.39
N ILE A 125 10.69 16.61 19.57
CA ILE A 125 10.88 17.97 19.12
C ILE A 125 11.10 18.86 20.36
N THR A 126 12.26 19.51 20.43
CA THR A 126 12.67 20.32 21.59
C THR A 126 12.89 21.77 21.16
N ARG A 127 12.41 22.72 21.96
CA ARG A 127 12.68 24.15 21.75
C ARG A 127 14.14 24.44 22.07
N ARG A 128 14.84 25.14 21.18
CA ARG A 128 16.23 25.57 21.36
C ARG A 128 16.30 27.08 21.49
N GLY A 129 16.97 27.55 22.55
CA GLY A 129 17.23 28.97 22.76
C GLY A 129 15.98 29.81 23.08
N THR A 130 16.14 31.13 23.05
CA THR A 130 15.09 32.11 23.33
C THR A 130 14.22 32.41 22.12
N ASP A 131 14.75 32.17 20.92
CA ASP A 131 14.21 32.68 19.65
C ASP A 131 13.04 31.84 19.12
N GLY A 132 12.73 30.72 19.79
CA GLY A 132 11.60 29.88 19.43
C GLY A 132 11.88 28.83 18.38
N ASP A 133 13.15 28.60 18.06
CA ASP A 133 13.58 27.52 17.18
C ASP A 133 13.28 26.17 17.80
N TYR A 134 12.96 25.18 16.96
CA TYR A 134 12.78 23.80 17.38
C TYR A 134 13.73 22.88 16.64
N VAL A 135 14.24 21.87 17.37
CA VAL A 135 15.05 20.79 16.82
C VAL A 135 14.30 19.48 16.96
N ILE A 136 14.36 18.63 15.94
CA ILE A 136 13.89 17.25 16.01
C ILE A 136 15.06 16.29 16.18
N GLU A 137 14.89 15.31 17.04
CA GLU A 137 15.79 14.18 17.21
C GLU A 137 15.01 12.86 17.10
N ASP A 138 15.62 11.87 16.45
CA ASP A 138 15.15 10.48 16.51
C ASP A 138 15.60 9.85 17.83
N LEU A 139 14.70 9.13 18.52
CA LEU A 139 14.96 8.54 19.84
C LEU A 139 15.45 7.08 19.76
N GLY A 140 16.12 6.71 18.66
CA GLY A 140 16.52 5.32 18.40
C GLY A 140 15.35 4.49 17.91
N SER A 141 14.49 5.09 17.08
CA SER A 141 13.33 4.41 16.52
C SER A 141 13.75 3.28 15.57
N THR A 142 12.89 2.27 15.44
CA THR A 142 13.16 1.11 14.57
C THR A 142 13.24 1.52 13.10
N ASN A 143 12.31 2.35 12.64
CA ASN A 143 12.18 2.72 11.22
C ASN A 143 12.76 4.10 10.88
N GLY A 144 13.23 4.85 11.87
CA GLY A 144 13.81 6.17 11.67
C GLY A 144 12.79 7.29 11.50
N THR A 145 13.26 8.50 11.84
CA THR A 145 12.59 9.78 11.59
C THR A 145 13.23 10.47 10.38
N PHE A 146 12.43 11.10 9.52
CA PHE A 146 12.93 11.81 8.34
C PHE A 146 12.41 13.24 8.29
N VAL A 147 13.22 14.16 7.78
CA VAL A 147 12.82 15.55 7.49
C VAL A 147 13.18 15.86 6.05
N ASN A 148 12.18 16.27 5.25
CA ASN A 148 12.30 16.52 3.82
C ASN A 148 12.92 15.33 3.05
N GLY A 149 12.58 14.11 3.47
CA GLY A 149 13.08 12.86 2.87
C GLY A 149 14.48 12.43 3.34
N GLU A 150 15.16 13.24 4.16
CA GLU A 150 16.48 12.91 4.70
C GLU A 150 16.36 12.39 6.14
N ARG A 151 17.04 11.28 6.44
CA ARG A 151 17.00 10.66 7.76
C ARG A 151 17.66 11.55 8.82
N VAL A 152 17.00 11.71 9.96
CA VAL A 152 17.51 12.45 11.12
C VAL A 152 18.49 11.56 11.88
N VAL A 153 19.78 11.69 11.59
CA VAL A 153 20.86 10.95 12.27
C VAL A 153 21.44 11.70 13.48
N SER A 154 21.17 13.00 13.57
CA SER A 154 21.53 13.88 14.68
C SER A 154 20.47 14.98 14.79
N PRO A 155 20.39 15.70 15.93
CA PRO A 155 19.38 16.74 16.13
C PRO A 155 19.36 17.76 14.98
N ARG A 156 18.22 17.89 14.30
CA ARG A 156 18.04 18.72 13.11
C ARG A 156 17.15 19.92 13.43
N LEU A 157 17.61 21.12 13.07
CA LEU A 157 16.81 22.34 13.14
C LEU A 157 15.62 22.24 12.17
N LEU A 158 14.41 22.48 12.68
CA LEU A 158 13.19 22.54 11.90
C LEU A 158 12.95 23.96 11.41
N ARG A 159 12.67 24.09 10.12
CA ARG A 159 12.18 25.33 9.51
C ARG A 159 10.71 25.19 9.19
N ARG A 160 10.02 26.33 9.20
CA ARG A 160 8.63 26.41 8.72
C ARG A 160 8.51 25.71 7.37
N ASP A 161 7.47 24.91 7.23
CA ASP A 161 7.12 24.07 6.10
C ASP A 161 7.98 22.81 5.89
N ASP A 162 8.95 22.53 6.77
CA ASP A 162 9.67 21.25 6.76
C ASP A 162 8.71 20.08 6.93
N VAL A 163 8.89 19.05 6.11
CA VAL A 163 8.04 17.86 6.12
C VAL A 163 8.70 16.78 6.96
N ILE A 164 8.08 16.43 8.08
CA ILE A 164 8.55 15.37 8.98
C ILE A 164 7.78 14.08 8.66
N HIS A 165 8.51 12.97 8.51
CA HIS A 165 7.93 11.64 8.37
C HIS A 165 8.31 10.75 9.55
N VAL A 166 7.31 10.04 10.08
CA VAL A 166 7.41 9.05 11.16
C VAL A 166 6.48 7.89 10.82
N GLY A 167 7.05 6.75 10.41
CA GLY A 167 6.23 5.64 9.88
C GLY A 167 5.38 6.09 8.69
N PRO A 168 4.06 5.79 8.65
CA PRO A 168 3.17 6.24 7.58
C PRO A 168 2.61 7.65 7.81
N TYR A 169 3.09 8.36 8.85
CA TYR A 169 2.58 9.70 9.16
C TYR A 169 3.51 10.75 8.57
N LYS A 170 2.91 11.74 7.91
CA LYS A 170 3.59 12.90 7.36
C LYS A 170 3.02 14.15 8.00
N MET A 171 3.87 15.06 8.49
CA MET A 171 3.42 16.34 9.06
C MET A 171 4.25 17.49 8.51
N THR A 172 3.61 18.62 8.25
CA THR A 172 4.30 19.85 7.81
C THR A 172 4.55 20.76 9.00
N TYR A 173 5.80 21.24 9.13
CA TYR A 173 6.21 21.96 10.31
C TYR A 173 5.73 23.40 10.36
N ARG A 174 4.91 23.75 11.36
CA ARG A 174 4.32 25.09 11.54
C ARG A 174 4.04 25.39 13.03
N PRO A 175 4.92 26.09 13.76
CA PRO A 175 4.88 26.25 15.22
C PRO A 175 3.49 26.49 15.84
N GLU A 176 2.66 27.27 15.15
CA GLU A 176 1.30 27.68 15.56
C GLU A 176 0.16 26.74 15.15
N ALA A 177 0.34 25.84 14.19
CA ALA A 177 -0.72 24.98 13.65
C ALA A 177 -0.13 23.87 12.78
N PHE A 178 -0.07 22.64 13.30
CA PHE A 178 0.33 21.48 12.49
C PHE A 178 -0.87 20.58 12.26
N SER A 179 -1.03 20.14 11.01
CA SER A 179 -1.77 18.94 10.67
C SER A 179 -0.77 17.82 10.40
N ALA A 180 -1.06 16.64 10.93
CA ALA A 180 -0.46 15.41 10.41
C ALA A 180 -1.45 14.78 9.45
N VAL A 181 -0.91 14.15 8.42
CA VAL A 181 -1.63 13.28 7.50
C VAL A 181 -1.38 11.86 7.94
N ASP A 182 -2.44 11.12 8.23
CA ASP A 182 -2.38 9.68 8.44
C ASP A 182 -2.43 8.96 7.08
N GLU A 183 -1.28 8.49 6.58
CA GLU A 183 -1.24 7.66 5.38
C GLU A 183 -1.37 6.15 5.68
N SER A 184 -1.55 5.74 6.95
CA SER A 184 -1.60 4.32 7.32
C SER A 184 -2.79 3.58 6.70
N HIS A 185 -3.89 4.30 6.46
CA HIS A 185 -5.09 3.79 5.82
C HIS A 185 -5.08 3.98 4.29
N ASN A 186 -4.04 4.63 3.75
CA ASN A 186 -3.87 4.95 2.33
C ASN A 186 -2.55 4.42 1.77
N LEU A 187 -2.20 3.18 2.12
CA LEU A 187 -1.03 2.53 1.56
C LEU A 187 -1.25 2.25 0.05
N ARG A 188 -0.58 3.05 -0.78
CA ARG A 188 -0.42 2.82 -2.21
C ARG A 188 0.88 2.06 -2.45
N LEU A 189 0.81 1.00 -3.23
CA LEU A 189 1.98 0.24 -3.66
C LEU A 189 2.16 0.38 -5.16
N ASP A 190 3.31 0.88 -5.61
CA ASP A 190 3.67 0.97 -7.02
C ASP A 190 4.82 0.02 -7.34
N ALA A 191 4.62 -0.87 -8.30
CA ALA A 191 5.66 -1.65 -8.94
C ALA A 191 6.01 -0.99 -10.28
N LEU A 192 7.26 -0.63 -10.48
CA LEU A 192 7.74 0.06 -11.68
C LEU A 192 8.81 -0.79 -12.35
N HIS A 193 8.49 -1.30 -13.53
CA HIS A 193 9.39 -2.05 -14.42
C HIS A 193 10.09 -3.24 -13.77
N LEU A 194 9.37 -4.02 -12.95
CA LEU A 194 9.97 -5.13 -12.22
C LEU A 194 10.42 -6.24 -13.16
N LYS A 195 11.73 -6.52 -13.15
CA LYS A 195 12.33 -7.68 -13.81
C LYS A 195 13.04 -8.57 -12.80
N LYS A 196 12.90 -9.89 -12.94
CA LYS A 196 13.59 -10.84 -12.04
C LYS A 196 14.23 -11.95 -12.83
N PHE A 197 15.56 -11.99 -12.81
CA PHE A 197 16.35 -13.04 -13.43
C PHE A 197 16.83 -14.04 -12.37
N VAL A 198 16.81 -15.33 -12.71
CA VAL A 198 17.36 -16.41 -11.87
C VAL A 198 18.23 -17.36 -12.69
N GLY A 199 19.22 -17.98 -12.04
CA GLY A 199 20.10 -18.98 -12.66
C GLY A 199 20.81 -18.45 -13.91
N ARG A 200 20.76 -19.20 -15.01
CA ARG A 200 21.37 -18.86 -16.32
C ARG A 200 20.58 -17.79 -17.10
N GLY A 201 20.07 -16.76 -16.43
CA GLY A 201 19.36 -15.65 -17.08
C GLY A 201 17.88 -15.91 -17.38
N LYS A 202 17.24 -16.88 -16.72
CA LYS A 202 15.79 -17.12 -16.90
C LYS A 202 15.01 -15.93 -16.32
N ASN A 203 14.22 -15.27 -17.15
CA ASN A 203 13.40 -14.14 -16.74
C ASN A 203 12.04 -14.61 -16.17
N LEU A 204 11.83 -14.41 -14.87
CA LEU A 204 10.61 -14.79 -14.14
C LEU A 204 9.58 -13.66 -14.05
N LEU A 205 10.01 -12.40 -14.04
CA LEU A 205 9.12 -11.23 -14.08
C LEU A 205 9.50 -10.40 -15.30
N LYS A 206 8.58 -10.25 -16.26
CA LYS A 206 8.86 -9.64 -17.56
C LYS A 206 8.31 -8.22 -17.61
N ASP A 207 9.03 -7.27 -17.00
CA ASP A 207 8.69 -5.84 -17.01
C ASP A 207 7.30 -5.54 -16.42
N ILE A 208 7.09 -6.01 -15.19
CA ILE A 208 5.79 -5.85 -14.53
C ILE A 208 5.69 -4.47 -13.91
N SER A 209 4.66 -3.73 -14.31
CA SER A 209 4.30 -2.44 -13.71
C SER A 209 2.83 -2.42 -13.32
N LEU A 210 2.55 -2.12 -12.04
CA LEU A 210 1.20 -2.06 -11.49
C LEU A 210 1.15 -1.10 -10.31
N SER A 211 -0.01 -0.48 -10.11
CA SER A 211 -0.31 0.34 -8.93
C SER A 211 -1.49 -0.27 -8.18
N ILE A 212 -1.30 -0.56 -6.90
CA ILE A 212 -2.35 -0.97 -5.96
C ILE A 212 -2.72 0.27 -5.16
N GLN A 213 -3.96 0.71 -5.31
CA GLN A 213 -4.49 1.86 -4.59
C GLN A 213 -4.89 1.49 -3.16
N PRO A 214 -4.99 2.49 -2.27
CA PRO A 214 -5.62 2.32 -0.97
C PRO A 214 -6.93 1.55 -1.04
N ARG A 215 -7.05 0.52 -0.19
CA ARG A 215 -8.28 -0.28 -0.05
C ARG A 215 -8.67 -1.05 -1.31
N GLU A 216 -7.77 -1.15 -2.29
CA GLU A 216 -7.97 -1.96 -3.48
C GLU A 216 -7.71 -3.43 -3.16
N PHE A 217 -8.72 -4.28 -3.40
CA PHE A 217 -8.55 -5.72 -3.29
C PHE A 217 -8.00 -6.27 -4.61
N VAL A 218 -6.76 -6.75 -4.58
CA VAL A 218 -6.07 -7.29 -5.76
C VAL A 218 -5.79 -8.78 -5.58
N ALA A 219 -6.24 -9.58 -6.55
CA ALA A 219 -5.91 -11.00 -6.63
C ALA A 219 -4.95 -11.25 -7.80
N ILE A 220 -3.80 -11.86 -7.51
CA ILE A 220 -2.84 -12.29 -8.55
C ILE A 220 -3.12 -13.75 -8.90
N VAL A 221 -3.63 -13.99 -10.11
CA VAL A 221 -4.03 -15.32 -10.60
C VAL A 221 -3.14 -15.78 -11.75
N GLY A 222 -3.01 -17.10 -11.92
CA GLY A 222 -2.18 -17.70 -12.99
C GLY A 222 -1.73 -19.12 -12.66
N GLY A 223 -1.27 -19.87 -13.66
CA GLY A 223 -0.79 -21.25 -13.49
C GLY A 223 0.46 -21.39 -12.62
N THR A 224 0.83 -22.62 -12.28
CA THR A 224 2.10 -22.92 -11.57
C THR A 224 3.29 -22.45 -12.40
N GLY A 225 4.23 -21.75 -11.77
CA GLY A 225 5.42 -21.21 -12.45
C GLY A 225 5.22 -19.90 -13.21
N ALA A 226 4.01 -19.32 -13.22
CA ALA A 226 3.71 -18.05 -13.87
C ALA A 226 4.35 -16.81 -13.21
N GLY A 227 5.11 -16.97 -12.12
CA GLY A 227 5.82 -15.87 -11.46
C GLY A 227 5.08 -15.21 -10.28
N LYS A 228 3.90 -15.70 -9.88
CA LYS A 228 3.08 -15.12 -8.79
C LYS A 228 3.85 -14.91 -7.47
N SER A 229 4.46 -15.98 -6.92
CA SER A 229 5.25 -15.89 -5.69
C SER A 229 6.49 -15.02 -5.89
N THR A 230 7.09 -15.04 -7.09
CA THR A 230 8.23 -14.18 -7.41
C THR A 230 7.84 -12.70 -7.41
N LEU A 231 6.64 -12.36 -7.91
CA LEU A 231 6.10 -11.01 -7.86
C LEU A 231 5.83 -10.59 -6.42
N LEU A 232 5.10 -11.42 -5.64
CA LEU A 232 4.81 -11.14 -4.23
C LEU A 232 6.09 -10.98 -3.39
N ASP A 233 7.09 -11.84 -3.57
CA ASP A 233 8.38 -11.72 -2.88
C ASP A 233 9.09 -10.40 -3.24
N ALA A 234 8.97 -9.94 -4.49
CA ALA A 234 9.55 -8.67 -4.93
C ALA A 234 8.78 -7.46 -4.38
N LEU A 235 7.44 -7.49 -4.37
CA LEU A 235 6.60 -6.41 -3.83
C LEU A 235 6.77 -6.26 -2.31
N ASN A 236 7.01 -7.37 -1.60
CA ASN A 236 7.21 -7.38 -0.15
C ASN A 236 8.66 -7.12 0.27
N GLY A 237 9.60 -7.02 -0.68
CA GLY A 237 11.02 -6.82 -0.38
C GLY A 237 11.80 -8.09 0.01
N PHE A 238 11.14 -9.20 0.39
CA PHE A 238 11.80 -10.47 0.78
C PHE A 238 12.82 -10.99 -0.25
N ARG A 239 12.50 -10.89 -1.54
CA ARG A 239 13.44 -11.17 -2.63
C ARG A 239 13.30 -10.10 -3.69
N PRO A 240 14.13 -9.04 -3.62
CA PRO A 240 14.02 -7.90 -4.51
C PRO A 240 14.09 -8.30 -5.99
N ALA A 241 13.44 -7.52 -6.84
CA ALA A 241 13.61 -7.62 -8.29
C ALA A 241 15.08 -7.39 -8.69
N SER A 242 15.50 -7.94 -9.82
CA SER A 242 16.81 -7.67 -10.41
C SER A 242 16.89 -6.24 -10.96
N GLU A 243 15.78 -5.74 -11.51
CA GLU A 243 15.62 -4.37 -12.02
C GLU A 243 14.22 -3.83 -11.66
N GLY A 244 14.07 -2.51 -11.74
CA GLY A 244 12.84 -1.82 -11.38
C GLY A 244 12.80 -1.37 -9.92
N LYS A 245 11.66 -0.81 -9.50
CA LYS A 245 11.46 -0.28 -8.15
C LYS A 245 10.08 -0.65 -7.60
N VAL A 246 10.01 -0.83 -6.30
CA VAL A 246 8.75 -0.88 -5.57
C VAL A 246 8.68 0.37 -4.71
N LEU A 247 7.57 1.10 -4.79
CA LEU A 247 7.32 2.29 -3.99
C LEU A 247 6.15 2.03 -3.04
N ILE A 248 6.26 2.50 -1.81
CA ILE A 248 5.15 2.62 -0.86
C ILE A 248 4.90 4.11 -0.66
N ASN A 249 3.70 4.58 -1.02
CA ASN A 249 3.32 5.99 -0.99
C ASN A 249 4.35 6.91 -1.68
N GLY A 250 4.91 6.44 -2.81
CA GLY A 250 5.94 7.15 -3.57
C GLY A 250 7.37 7.06 -3.01
N ASN A 251 7.56 6.49 -1.82
CA ASN A 251 8.88 6.25 -1.24
C ASN A 251 9.41 4.88 -1.66
N ASP A 252 10.66 4.82 -2.12
CA ASP A 252 11.29 3.56 -2.53
C ASP A 252 11.37 2.60 -1.35
N LEU A 253 10.79 1.42 -1.52
CA LEU A 253 10.66 0.38 -0.50
C LEU A 253 12.03 0.03 0.10
N ARG A 254 13.04 -0.11 -0.75
CA ARG A 254 14.37 -0.62 -0.35
C ARG A 254 15.17 0.39 0.48
N SER A 255 15.02 1.68 0.19
CA SER A 255 15.80 2.72 0.88
C SER A 255 15.13 3.26 2.14
N ASN A 256 13.83 2.98 2.33
CA ASN A 256 13.03 3.62 3.37
C ASN A 256 12.37 2.65 4.37
N PHE A 257 12.42 1.34 4.11
CA PHE A 257 11.81 0.33 4.98
C PHE A 257 12.78 -0.84 5.21
N ASP A 258 12.76 -1.42 6.41
CA ASP A 258 13.66 -2.51 6.82
C ASP A 258 13.13 -3.85 6.30
N VAL A 259 13.35 -4.11 5.01
CA VAL A 259 12.93 -5.32 4.26
C VAL A 259 14.08 -5.99 3.52
#